data_AF-A0A058ZS36-F1
#
_entry.id   AF-A0A058ZS36-F1
#
_cell.length_a   1.000
_cell.length_b   1.000
_cell.length_c   1.000
_cell.angle_alpha   90.00
_cell.angle_beta   90.00
_cell.angle_gamma   90.00
#
_symmetry.space_group_name_H-M   'P 1'
#
loop_
_entity.id
_entity.type
_entity.pdbx_description
1 polymer ?
#
loop_
_entity_poly.entity_id
_entity_poly.type
_entity_poly.pdbx_seq_one_letter_code
_entity_poly.pdbx_strand_id
1 'polypeptide(L)'
;MTSRAMNPSSSALRNTWHRATVDSISPSLSDGEDKFLYSHNHVAHGFSARLTPSELAKIEESPAHRATIKESFGKLFTTHSSKFLGLKHSSGLWPNSSYGEDVIIGILDTGIWPESASFCDKGMPPVPPRWKGECENGTAFSPSHCNRKLIGARSFSKGLAAAGLNISQMYDYDSARDFAGHGTHTSSTAAGPL
;
A
#
# COMPACT_ATOMS: atom_id res chain seq x y z
N MET A 1 -11.33 -7.94 -11.59
CA MET A 1 -12.42 -7.10 -11.02
C MET A 1 -13.74 -7.85 -11.11
N THR A 2 -14.62 -7.64 -10.13
CA THR A 2 -15.89 -8.38 -10.00
C THR A 2 -17.12 -7.46 -10.02
N SER A 3 -18.25 -8.01 -10.45
CA SER A 3 -19.54 -7.32 -10.53
C SER A 3 -20.05 -6.89 -9.16
N ARG A 4 -20.45 -5.62 -9.00
CA ARG A 4 -21.04 -5.13 -7.76
C ARG A 4 -22.34 -5.84 -7.37
N ALA A 5 -23.13 -6.28 -8.35
CA ALA A 5 -24.41 -6.96 -8.12
C ALA A 5 -24.27 -8.37 -7.52
N MET A 6 -23.10 -9.01 -7.69
CA MET A 6 -22.83 -10.36 -7.20
C MET A 6 -21.88 -10.37 -5.99
N ASN A 7 -21.45 -9.20 -5.52
CA ASN A 7 -20.53 -9.07 -4.39
C ASN A 7 -21.29 -9.05 -3.06
N PRO A 8 -20.82 -9.78 -2.02
CA PRO A 8 -21.34 -9.66 -0.66
C PRO A 8 -21.29 -8.21 -0.14
N SER A 9 -22.23 -7.86 0.75
CA SER A 9 -22.37 -6.49 1.28
C SER A 9 -21.30 -6.11 2.30
N SER A 10 -20.77 -7.07 3.08
CA SER A 10 -19.69 -6.81 4.05
C SER A 10 -18.30 -7.10 3.48
N SER A 11 -17.28 -6.38 3.98
CA SER A 11 -15.88 -6.57 3.58
C SER A 11 -15.33 -7.94 3.99
N ALA A 12 -15.70 -8.43 5.17
CA ALA A 12 -15.33 -9.75 5.66
C ALA A 12 -15.86 -10.86 4.74
N LEU A 13 -17.15 -10.79 4.37
CA LEU A 13 -17.73 -11.77 3.45
C LEU A 13 -17.12 -11.67 2.04
N ARG A 14 -16.77 -10.46 1.57
CA ARG A 14 -16.08 -10.30 0.28
C ARG A 14 -14.69 -10.94 0.28
N ASN A 15 -13.91 -10.80 1.36
CA ASN A 15 -12.61 -11.46 1.46
C ASN A 15 -12.73 -12.97 1.38
N THR A 16 -13.68 -13.56 2.11
CA THR A 16 -13.96 -14.99 2.06
C THR A 16 -14.43 -15.42 0.68
N TRP A 17 -15.31 -14.65 0.04
CA TRP A 17 -15.81 -14.94 -1.30
C TRP A 17 -14.72 -14.87 -2.37
N HIS A 18 -13.85 -13.85 -2.33
CA HIS A 18 -12.71 -13.74 -3.24
C HIS A 18 -11.75 -14.93 -3.09
N ARG A 19 -11.42 -15.31 -1.85
CA ARG A 19 -10.55 -16.46 -1.59
C ARG A 19 -11.20 -17.76 -2.08
N ALA A 20 -12.46 -18.01 -1.72
CA ALA A 20 -13.20 -19.20 -2.17
C ALA A 20 -13.30 -19.29 -3.70
N THR A 21 -13.40 -18.16 -4.40
CA THR A 21 -13.38 -18.11 -5.86
C THR A 21 -12.06 -18.65 -6.41
N VAL A 22 -10.92 -18.20 -5.87
CA VAL A 22 -9.58 -18.68 -6.27
C VAL A 22 -9.37 -20.15 -5.91
N ASP A 23 -9.81 -20.56 -4.72
CA ASP A 23 -9.66 -21.95 -4.27
C ASP A 23 -10.48 -22.92 -5.14
N SER A 24 -11.67 -22.51 -5.61
CA SER A 24 -12.57 -23.36 -6.40
C SER A 24 -12.02 -23.76 -7.77
N ILE A 25 -11.22 -22.90 -8.39
CA ILE A 25 -10.64 -23.12 -9.73
C ILE A 25 -9.26 -23.78 -9.68
N SER A 26 -8.67 -23.83 -8.48
CA SER A 26 -7.31 -24.31 -8.23
C SER A 26 -7.27 -25.41 -7.14
N PRO A 27 -7.95 -26.55 -7.35
CA PRO A 27 -8.12 -27.60 -6.34
C PRO A 27 -6.86 -28.42 -5.99
N SER A 28 -5.65 -27.92 -6.28
CA SER A 28 -4.39 -28.63 -6.05
C SER A 28 -3.36 -27.74 -5.36
N LEU A 29 -3.21 -27.91 -4.05
CA LEU A 29 -2.05 -27.48 -3.26
C LEU A 29 -0.82 -28.36 -3.56
N SER A 30 -0.57 -28.71 -4.83
CA SER A 30 0.59 -29.53 -5.19
C SER A 30 1.92 -28.79 -5.02
N ASP A 31 1.89 -27.47 -4.82
CA ASP A 31 3.09 -26.60 -4.77
C ASP A 31 3.23 -25.78 -3.47
N GLY A 32 2.34 -25.94 -2.49
CA GLY A 32 2.46 -25.25 -1.18
C GLY A 32 2.33 -23.72 -1.17
N GLU A 33 2.19 -23.05 -2.33
CA GLU A 33 2.12 -21.59 -2.43
C GLU A 33 0.68 -21.04 -2.50
N ASP A 34 0.37 -20.03 -1.69
CA ASP A 34 -0.94 -19.33 -1.69
C ASP A 34 -1.11 -18.52 -2.99
N LYS A 35 -2.01 -18.96 -3.87
CA LYS A 35 -2.34 -18.27 -5.11
C LYS A 35 -3.15 -17.00 -4.89
N PHE A 36 -3.81 -16.86 -3.74
CA PHE A 36 -4.57 -15.68 -3.40
C PHE A 36 -3.66 -14.64 -2.74
N LEU A 37 -3.49 -13.48 -3.39
CA LEU A 37 -2.54 -12.46 -2.92
C LEU A 37 -3.25 -11.39 -2.07
N TYR A 38 -4.21 -10.69 -2.68
CA TYR A 38 -4.88 -9.54 -2.07
C TYR A 38 -6.36 -9.49 -2.40
N SER A 39 -7.13 -8.90 -1.49
CA SER A 39 -8.54 -8.56 -1.67
C SER A 39 -8.73 -7.05 -1.74
N HIS A 40 -9.45 -6.57 -2.73
CA HIS A 40 -9.75 -5.17 -2.97
C HIS A 40 -11.24 -4.92 -2.72
N ASN A 41 -11.56 -4.01 -1.80
CA ASN A 41 -12.92 -3.82 -1.30
C ASN A 41 -13.44 -2.38 -1.34
N HIS A 42 -12.57 -1.39 -1.60
CA HIS A 42 -12.90 0.03 -1.41
C HIS A 42 -13.10 0.76 -2.73
N VAL A 43 -12.05 0.89 -3.55
CA VAL A 43 -12.09 1.62 -4.83
C VAL A 43 -12.59 0.72 -5.96
N ALA A 44 -12.21 -0.54 -5.93
CA ALA A 44 -12.69 -1.58 -6.81
C ALA A 44 -13.01 -2.83 -5.99
N HIS A 45 -13.93 -3.63 -6.50
CA HIS A 45 -14.19 -4.97 -5.96
C HIS A 45 -13.46 -6.01 -6.81
N GLY A 46 -12.65 -6.84 -6.16
CA GLY A 46 -11.93 -7.93 -6.81
C GLY A 46 -10.73 -8.38 -5.99
N PHE A 47 -9.86 -9.17 -6.61
CA PHE A 47 -8.70 -9.74 -5.96
C PHE A 47 -7.50 -9.78 -6.91
N SER A 48 -6.31 -9.89 -6.33
CA SER A 48 -5.07 -10.22 -7.04
C SER A 48 -4.73 -11.68 -6.75
N ALA A 49 -4.42 -12.45 -7.78
CA ALA A 49 -4.08 -13.87 -7.66
C ALA A 49 -3.03 -14.28 -8.69
N ARG A 50 -2.23 -15.31 -8.36
CA ARG A 50 -1.34 -15.98 -9.32
C ARG A 50 -2.08 -17.15 -9.96
N LEU A 51 -2.29 -17.06 -11.26
CA LEU A 51 -3.13 -18.00 -12.01
C LEU A 51 -2.38 -18.51 -13.23
N THR A 52 -2.59 -19.78 -13.57
CA THR A 52 -2.23 -20.30 -14.89
C THR A 52 -3.22 -19.80 -15.95
N PRO A 53 -2.88 -19.85 -17.25
CA PRO A 53 -3.82 -19.46 -18.31
C PRO A 53 -5.15 -20.23 -18.28
N SER A 54 -5.13 -21.52 -17.91
CA SER A 54 -6.34 -22.34 -17.81
C SER A 54 -7.20 -21.98 -16.58
N GLU A 55 -6.58 -21.57 -15.47
CA GLU A 55 -7.28 -21.06 -14.29
C GLU A 55 -7.90 -19.69 -14.56
N LEU A 56 -7.18 -18.82 -15.28
CA LEU A 56 -7.70 -17.54 -15.70
C LEU A 56 -8.95 -17.68 -16.57
N ALA A 57 -8.92 -18.58 -17.57
CA ALA A 57 -10.06 -18.84 -18.44
C ALA A 57 -11.33 -19.20 -17.64
N LYS A 58 -11.20 -20.04 -16.59
CA LYS A 58 -12.33 -20.38 -15.70
C LYS A 58 -12.89 -19.17 -14.94
N ILE A 59 -12.04 -18.23 -14.55
CA ILE A 59 -12.51 -16.98 -13.90
C ILE A 59 -13.24 -16.11 -14.92
N GLU A 60 -12.74 -16.01 -16.14
CA GLU A 60 -13.32 -15.16 -17.18
C GLU A 60 -14.69 -15.66 -17.66
N GLU A 61 -14.98 -16.96 -17.50
CA GLU A 61 -16.30 -17.55 -17.70
C GLU A 61 -17.31 -17.21 -16.58
N SER A 62 -16.83 -16.71 -15.42
CA SER A 62 -17.71 -16.39 -14.30
C SER A 62 -18.63 -15.21 -14.63
N PRO A 63 -19.94 -15.28 -14.35
CA PRO A 63 -20.84 -14.14 -14.54
C PRO A 63 -20.49 -12.95 -13.63
N ALA A 64 -19.73 -13.20 -12.56
CA ALA A 64 -19.22 -12.18 -11.66
C ALA A 64 -17.96 -11.48 -12.21
N HIS A 65 -17.28 -12.02 -13.22
CA HIS A 65 -16.10 -11.37 -13.82
C HIS A 65 -16.49 -10.12 -14.60
N ARG A 66 -15.57 -9.14 -14.60
CA ARG A 66 -15.73 -7.87 -15.33
C ARG A 66 -14.50 -7.46 -16.11
N ALA A 67 -13.32 -7.65 -15.53
CA ALA A 67 -12.06 -7.31 -16.17
C ALA A 67 -10.90 -8.06 -15.51
N THR A 68 -9.92 -8.43 -16.33
CA THR A 68 -8.62 -8.94 -15.91
C THR A 68 -7.56 -7.91 -16.28
N ILE A 69 -6.62 -7.64 -15.39
CA ILE A 69 -5.44 -6.81 -15.66
C ILE A 69 -4.22 -7.64 -15.26
N LYS A 70 -3.28 -7.80 -16.18
CA LYS A 70 -2.02 -8.51 -15.91
C LYS A 70 -1.12 -7.63 -15.05
N GLU A 71 -0.48 -8.23 -14.04
CA GLU A 71 0.48 -7.55 -13.18
C GLU A 71 1.63 -6.93 -13.99
N SER A 72 2.10 -5.76 -13.56
CA SER A 72 3.20 -5.05 -14.21
C SER A 72 3.98 -4.23 -13.20
N PHE A 73 5.30 -4.13 -13.38
CA PHE A 73 6.16 -3.38 -12.45
C PHE A 73 6.17 -1.90 -12.77
N GLY A 74 5.93 -1.08 -11.75
CA GLY A 74 6.14 0.37 -11.82
C GLY A 74 7.62 0.70 -11.92
N LYS A 75 7.95 1.81 -12.59
CA LYS A 75 9.28 2.40 -12.56
C LYS A 75 9.27 3.59 -11.61
N LEU A 76 10.31 3.71 -10.79
CA LEU A 76 10.49 4.92 -9.99
C LEU A 76 10.73 6.10 -10.93
N PHE A 77 9.91 7.13 -10.77
CA PHE A 77 10.04 8.38 -11.49
C PHE A 77 10.23 9.51 -10.49
N THR A 78 11.49 9.86 -10.19
CA THR A 78 11.80 11.21 -9.73
C THR A 78 13.16 11.65 -10.27
N THR A 79 13.22 12.87 -10.80
CA THR A 79 14.44 13.63 -11.03
C THR A 79 14.41 14.83 -10.07
N HIS A 80 15.49 14.99 -9.31
CA HIS A 80 15.95 16.14 -8.48
C HIS A 80 14.95 17.23 -7.99
N SER A 81 15.12 17.55 -6.69
CA SER A 81 14.35 18.38 -5.75
C SER A 81 13.64 19.68 -6.20
N SER A 82 12.54 19.99 -5.50
CA SER A 82 11.84 21.28 -5.50
C SER A 82 12.62 22.40 -4.79
N LYS A 83 13.07 23.40 -5.54
CA LYS A 83 13.35 24.75 -5.01
C LYS A 83 12.68 25.77 -5.92
N PHE A 84 11.43 26.13 -5.64
CA PHE A 84 10.72 27.13 -6.46
C PHE A 84 9.50 27.84 -5.82
N LEU A 85 8.93 27.35 -4.70
CA LEU A 85 7.56 27.76 -4.33
C LEU A 85 7.41 28.99 -3.42
N GLY A 86 8.49 29.64 -2.97
CA GLY A 86 8.41 30.93 -2.25
C GLY A 86 7.59 30.92 -0.94
N LEU A 87 7.43 29.75 -0.30
CA LEU A 87 6.65 29.58 0.92
C LEU A 87 7.31 30.31 2.10
N LYS A 88 6.50 30.98 2.93
CA LYS A 88 6.95 31.76 4.09
C LYS A 88 6.18 31.33 5.34
N HIS A 89 6.89 31.23 6.46
CA HIS A 89 6.30 30.76 7.72
C HIS A 89 5.22 31.68 8.30
N SER A 90 5.39 32.99 8.16
CA SER A 90 4.52 34.01 8.78
C SER A 90 3.45 34.57 7.84
N SER A 91 3.38 34.14 6.58
CA SER A 91 2.47 34.72 5.59
C SER A 91 2.25 33.81 4.39
N GLY A 92 1.08 33.87 3.76
CA GLY A 92 0.78 33.12 2.55
C GLY A 92 0.14 31.76 2.84
N LEU A 93 0.45 30.74 2.03
CA LEU A 93 -0.28 29.48 2.04
C LEU A 93 -0.22 28.73 3.38
N TRP A 94 0.94 28.70 4.06
CA TRP A 94 1.12 27.94 5.30
C TRP A 94 0.18 28.36 6.43
N PRO A 95 0.15 29.63 6.87
CA PRO A 95 -0.84 30.04 7.89
C PRO A 95 -2.28 29.92 7.38
N ASN A 96 -2.53 30.15 6.09
CA ASN A 96 -3.89 30.06 5.51
C ASN A 96 -4.43 28.62 5.42
N SER A 97 -3.57 27.62 5.32
CA SER A 97 -3.94 26.21 5.28
C SER A 97 -3.75 25.50 6.62
N SER A 98 -3.57 26.25 7.73
CA SER A 98 -3.21 25.71 9.04
C SER A 98 -2.03 24.72 8.96
N TYR A 99 -1.05 25.03 8.11
CA TYR A 99 0.12 24.19 7.84
C TYR A 99 -0.19 22.75 7.38
N GLY A 100 -1.39 22.53 6.83
CA GLY A 100 -1.85 21.21 6.39
C GLY A 100 -2.44 20.35 7.51
N GLU A 101 -2.85 20.96 8.63
CA GLU A 101 -3.57 20.26 9.69
C GLU A 101 -4.80 19.51 9.15
N ASP A 102 -5.02 18.31 9.69
CA ASP A 102 -6.08 17.36 9.26
C ASP A 102 -6.03 16.98 7.76
N VAL A 103 -4.88 17.16 7.09
CA VAL A 103 -4.62 16.56 5.77
C VAL A 103 -3.75 15.32 5.95
N ILE A 104 -4.12 14.22 5.28
CA ILE A 104 -3.36 12.97 5.28
C ILE A 104 -2.83 12.76 3.86
N ILE A 105 -1.51 12.65 3.73
CA ILE A 105 -0.83 12.43 2.45
C ILE A 105 -0.43 10.96 2.39
N GLY A 106 -0.96 10.23 1.40
CA GLY A 106 -0.54 8.87 1.10
C GLY A 106 0.60 8.87 0.08
N ILE A 107 1.68 8.15 0.36
CA ILE A 107 2.87 8.06 -0.50
C ILE A 107 3.09 6.60 -0.86
N LEU A 108 3.14 6.31 -2.17
CA LEU A 108 3.41 4.99 -2.74
C LEU A 108 4.84 5.00 -3.26
N ASP A 109 5.77 4.40 -2.52
CA ASP A 109 7.21 4.50 -2.78
C ASP A 109 7.96 3.30 -2.15
N THR A 110 9.29 3.34 -2.06
CA THR A 110 10.18 2.25 -1.58
C THR A 110 10.13 2.01 -0.07
N GLY A 111 9.19 2.63 0.65
CA GLY A 111 9.05 2.55 2.10
C GLY A 111 9.40 3.86 2.80
N ILE A 112 9.64 3.77 4.10
CA ILE A 112 10.04 4.91 4.94
C ILE A 112 11.10 4.54 5.99
N TRP A 113 12.00 5.46 6.31
CA TRP A 113 12.91 5.37 7.45
C TRP A 113 12.34 6.13 8.67
N PRO A 114 11.57 5.46 9.56
CA PRO A 114 10.76 6.14 10.57
C PRO A 114 11.59 6.91 11.61
N GLU A 115 12.85 6.54 11.84
CA GLU A 115 13.75 7.20 12.79
C GLU A 115 14.31 8.54 12.28
N SER A 116 14.04 8.91 11.02
CA SER A 116 14.45 10.20 10.48
C SER A 116 13.80 11.33 11.28
N ALA A 117 14.59 12.37 11.59
CA ALA A 117 14.09 13.58 12.27
C ALA A 117 12.93 14.24 11.52
N SER A 118 12.81 13.98 10.21
CA SER A 118 11.70 14.49 9.40
C SER A 118 10.31 13.96 9.81
N PHE A 119 10.27 12.84 10.53
CA PHE A 119 9.05 12.19 10.97
C PHE A 119 8.86 12.26 12.49
N CYS A 120 9.57 13.18 13.16
CA CYS A 120 9.34 13.48 14.57
C CYS A 120 7.93 14.06 14.77
N ASP A 121 7.24 13.60 15.80
CA ASP A 121 5.85 13.98 16.08
C ASP A 121 5.70 15.02 17.21
N LYS A 122 6.82 15.64 17.63
CA LYS A 122 6.83 16.64 18.69
C LYS A 122 5.97 17.84 18.28
N GLY A 123 4.98 18.17 19.10
CA GLY A 123 4.03 19.26 18.82
C GLY A 123 2.89 18.90 17.87
N MET A 124 2.82 17.66 17.36
CA MET A 124 1.73 17.21 16.51
C MET A 124 0.47 16.87 17.33
N PRO A 125 -0.74 17.23 16.86
CA PRO A 125 -2.00 16.83 17.47
C PRO A 125 -2.22 15.31 17.35
N PRO A 126 -3.21 14.75 18.06
CA PRO A 126 -3.60 13.34 17.90
C PRO A 126 -3.97 13.00 16.45
N VAL A 127 -3.80 11.72 16.09
CA VAL A 127 -4.18 11.21 14.77
C VAL A 127 -5.68 11.46 14.52
N PRO A 128 -6.08 11.97 13.34
CA PRO A 128 -7.49 12.25 13.05
C PRO A 128 -8.39 11.02 13.25
N PRO A 129 -9.55 11.10 13.94
CA PRO A 129 -10.43 9.95 14.20
C PRO A 129 -10.95 9.24 12.94
N ARG A 130 -10.98 9.97 11.82
CA ARG A 130 -11.35 9.46 10.49
C ARG A 130 -10.30 8.54 9.87
N TRP A 131 -9.06 8.56 10.35
CA TRP A 131 -8.01 7.64 9.92
C TRP A 131 -8.35 6.21 10.35
N LYS A 132 -8.30 5.28 9.40
CA LYS A 132 -8.58 3.85 9.59
C LYS A 132 -7.47 2.94 9.05
N GLY A 133 -6.34 3.53 8.65
CA GLY A 133 -5.19 2.75 8.23
C GLY A 133 -4.46 2.14 9.43
N GLU A 134 -3.41 1.40 9.12
CA GLU A 134 -2.67 0.59 10.09
C GLU A 134 -1.16 0.75 9.86
N CYS A 135 -0.40 0.29 10.85
CA CYS A 135 1.03 0.10 10.72
C CYS A 135 1.33 -1.38 10.80
N GLU A 136 1.68 -1.96 9.65
CA GLU A 136 1.95 -3.38 9.51
C GLU A 136 3.26 -3.73 10.20
N ASN A 137 3.29 -4.91 10.82
CA ASN A 137 4.52 -5.49 11.35
C ASN A 137 5.25 -6.24 10.24
N GLY A 138 6.58 -6.17 10.21
CA GLY A 138 7.42 -6.85 9.23
C GLY A 138 8.89 -6.81 9.58
N THR A 139 9.74 -7.18 8.63
CA THR A 139 11.20 -7.19 8.81
C THR A 139 11.72 -5.82 9.23
N ALA A 140 12.37 -5.73 10.40
CA ALA A 140 12.90 -4.50 10.98
C ALA A 140 11.88 -3.34 11.14
N PHE A 141 10.58 -3.62 11.09
CA PHE A 141 9.53 -2.62 11.24
C PHE A 141 8.40 -3.16 12.11
N SER A 142 8.17 -2.52 13.23
CA SER A 142 7.04 -2.80 14.13
C SER A 142 6.01 -1.65 14.13
N PRO A 143 4.76 -1.90 14.55
CA PRO A 143 3.73 -0.86 14.65
C PRO A 143 4.13 0.33 15.53
N SER A 144 5.07 0.15 16.46
CA SER A 144 5.60 1.22 17.33
C SER A 144 6.46 2.26 16.60
N HIS A 145 6.86 2.02 15.35
CA HIS A 145 7.54 3.02 14.53
C HIS A 145 6.59 4.09 14.01
N CYS A 146 5.29 3.82 14.02
CA CYS A 146 4.29 4.83 13.75
C CYS A 146 4.03 5.70 14.97
N ASN A 147 3.70 6.96 14.71
CA ASN A 147 3.52 8.00 15.70
C ASN A 147 2.46 9.02 15.22
N ARG A 148 2.37 10.22 15.81
CA ARG A 148 1.38 11.23 15.38
C ARG A 148 1.72 11.91 14.04
N LYS A 149 2.91 11.68 13.48
CA LYS A 149 3.37 12.19 12.17
C LYS A 149 3.30 11.10 11.09
N LEU A 150 3.96 9.96 11.32
CA LEU A 150 3.82 8.75 10.51
C LEU A 150 2.68 7.90 11.08
N ILE A 151 1.46 8.12 10.61
CA ILE A 151 0.25 7.52 11.19
C ILE A 151 -0.13 6.15 10.58
N GLY A 152 0.57 5.73 9.53
CA GLY A 152 0.27 4.55 8.73
C GLY A 152 1.47 4.09 7.92
N ALA A 153 1.70 2.79 7.85
CA ALA A 153 2.80 2.21 7.10
C ALA A 153 2.45 0.78 6.66
N ARG A 154 2.52 0.52 5.35
CA ARG A 154 2.14 -0.76 4.76
C ARG A 154 3.11 -1.16 3.66
N SER A 155 3.27 -2.46 3.43
CA SER A 155 4.01 -3.00 2.30
C SER A 155 3.17 -3.99 1.49
N PHE A 156 3.50 -4.12 0.21
CA PHE A 156 2.73 -4.94 -0.74
C PHE A 156 3.66 -5.85 -1.55
N SER A 157 4.25 -6.85 -0.89
CA SER A 157 5.28 -7.70 -1.48
C SER A 157 4.80 -9.02 -2.11
N LYS A 158 3.58 -9.50 -1.80
CA LYS A 158 3.09 -10.81 -2.28
C LYS A 158 3.09 -10.96 -3.81
N GLY A 159 2.89 -9.87 -4.56
CA GLY A 159 2.97 -9.89 -6.03
C GLY A 159 4.39 -10.14 -6.55
N LEU A 160 5.41 -9.59 -5.88
CA LEU A 160 6.82 -9.84 -6.18
C LEU A 160 7.17 -11.30 -5.92
N ALA A 161 6.82 -11.79 -4.74
CA ALA A 161 7.03 -13.19 -4.36
C ALA A 161 6.35 -14.15 -5.35
N ALA A 162 5.09 -13.87 -5.72
CA ALA A 162 4.35 -14.66 -6.71
C ALA A 162 5.00 -14.68 -8.09
N ALA A 163 5.73 -13.62 -8.47
CA ALA A 163 6.51 -13.53 -9.70
C ALA A 163 7.89 -14.21 -9.60
N GLY A 164 8.21 -14.86 -8.48
CA GLY A 164 9.50 -15.51 -8.24
C GLY A 164 10.62 -14.54 -7.85
N LEU A 165 10.28 -13.31 -7.47
CA LEU A 165 11.25 -12.31 -7.00
C LEU A 165 11.38 -12.43 -5.48
N ASN A 166 12.58 -12.78 -5.03
CA ASN A 166 12.91 -12.80 -3.61
C ASN A 166 13.29 -11.40 -3.13
N ILE A 167 12.69 -10.98 -2.03
CA ILE A 167 13.08 -9.75 -1.32
C ILE A 167 14.42 -10.02 -0.66
N SER A 168 15.41 -9.19 -0.94
CA SER A 168 16.75 -9.36 -0.40
C SER A 168 16.73 -9.21 1.12
N GLN A 169 17.31 -10.16 1.84
CA GLN A 169 17.47 -10.03 3.30
C GLN A 169 18.59 -9.07 3.70
N MET A 170 19.48 -8.73 2.75
CA MET A 170 20.66 -7.88 2.98
C MET A 170 20.47 -6.46 2.41
N TYR A 171 19.70 -6.35 1.34
CA TYR A 171 19.54 -5.12 0.55
C TYR A 171 18.07 -4.71 0.40
N ASP A 172 17.20 -5.23 1.26
CA ASP A 172 15.79 -4.86 1.29
C ASP A 172 15.14 -5.29 2.63
N TYR A 173 13.88 -4.93 2.82
CA TYR A 173 13.05 -5.37 3.93
C TYR A 173 11.68 -5.83 3.42
N ASP A 174 11.24 -7.02 3.83
CA ASP A 174 9.82 -7.40 3.66
C ASP A 174 8.97 -6.68 4.72
N SER A 175 8.85 -5.37 4.58
CA SER A 175 8.11 -4.45 5.45
C SER A 175 7.98 -3.08 4.81
N ALA A 176 7.42 -2.10 5.53
CA ALA A 176 7.37 -0.71 5.12
C ALA A 176 8.70 0.04 5.31
N ARG A 177 9.77 -0.61 5.82
CA ARG A 177 11.06 0.05 6.04
C ARG A 177 11.76 0.31 4.70
N ASP A 178 12.27 1.53 4.55
CA ASP A 178 13.03 1.92 3.37
C ASP A 178 14.48 1.45 3.45
N PHE A 179 14.90 0.62 2.50
CA PHE A 179 16.32 0.35 2.27
C PHE A 179 16.94 1.31 1.24
N ALA A 180 16.18 1.67 0.19
CA ALA A 180 16.71 2.41 -0.96
C ALA A 180 16.86 3.93 -0.68
N GLY A 181 16.05 4.48 0.21
CA GLY A 181 16.05 5.88 0.61
C GLY A 181 15.13 6.79 -0.22
N HIS A 182 14.65 6.33 -1.38
CA HIS A 182 13.81 7.13 -2.27
C HIS A 182 12.49 7.52 -1.58
N GLY A 183 11.77 6.56 -0.99
CA GLY A 183 10.52 6.83 -0.28
C GLY A 183 10.68 7.75 0.93
N THR A 184 11.78 7.61 1.68
CA THR A 184 12.14 8.52 2.76
C THR A 184 12.35 9.95 2.27
N HIS A 185 13.10 10.11 1.16
CA HIS A 185 13.36 11.42 0.55
C HIS A 185 12.10 12.07 -0.03
N THR A 186 11.28 11.31 -0.77
CA THR A 186 9.98 11.77 -1.29
C THR A 186 9.07 12.20 -0.14
N SER A 187 8.99 11.40 0.92
CA SER A 187 8.11 11.67 2.05
C SER A 187 8.54 12.87 2.88
N SER A 188 9.85 13.05 3.11
CA SER A 188 10.36 14.23 3.82
C SER A 188 10.22 15.51 2.97
N THR A 189 10.28 15.40 1.65
CA THR A 189 10.02 16.54 0.75
C THR A 189 8.55 16.96 0.79
N ALA A 190 7.63 15.98 0.76
CA ALA A 190 6.19 16.25 0.75
C ALA A 190 5.65 16.71 2.12
N ALA A 191 6.14 16.09 3.19
CA ALA A 191 5.57 16.22 4.53
C ALA A 191 6.64 16.18 5.63
N GLY A 192 7.82 16.72 5.38
CA GLY A 192 8.88 16.87 6.40
C GLY A 192 8.47 17.77 7.57
N PRO A 193 9.41 18.10 8.46
CA PRO A 193 9.17 19.04 9.54
C PRO A 193 9.01 20.45 8.95
N LEU A 194 8.19 21.27 9.61
CA LEU A 194 8.08 22.70 9.33
C LEU A 194 9.25 23.48 9.94
#